data_AF-A0A2M7TXY1-F1
#
_entry.id   AF-A0A2M7TXY1-F1
#
_cell.length_a   1.000
_cell.length_b   1.000
_cell.length_c   1.000
_cell.angle_alpha   90.00
_cell.angle_beta   90.00
_cell.angle_gamma   90.00
#
_symmetry.space_group_name_H-M   'P 1'
#
loop_
_entity.id
_entity.type
_entity.pdbx_description
1 polymer ?
#
loop_
_entity_poly.entity_id
_entity_poly.type
_entity_poly.pdbx_seq_one_letter_code
_entity_poly.pdbx_strand_id
1 'polypeptide(L)'
;MPLVDRRNTLEHTDGVSKDKLCLIIVWSLSALVATLAFIAWGNDLSWQFGHLNTYLFFPLLGLLAFSVMWSHYVAGTLRELMDVDQTRLTNYYRYTGYAVLTLICLHPGLLIYQLFRDGAGLPPLSYERYVAPGLGWITLLGTASLLIFLAFEFRRIYAKHSWWHFVPEAGDFAMLAIFYHGLRLGSQLRHAGWFVTVWWFYGITLTVIIARSYAKKYANKKARR
;
A
#
# COMPACT_ATOMS: atom_id res chain seq x y z
N MET A 1 -34.37 42.41 14.81
CA MET A 1 -33.15 41.86 14.18
C MET A 1 -32.92 40.47 14.75
N PRO A 2 -33.08 39.38 13.98
CA PRO A 2 -32.76 38.06 14.51
C PRO A 2 -31.24 37.95 14.61
N LEU A 3 -30.76 37.59 15.81
CA LEU A 3 -29.37 37.22 16.05
C LEU A 3 -29.12 35.91 15.29
N VAL A 4 -28.60 36.03 14.06
CA VAL A 4 -28.08 34.89 13.31
C VAL A 4 -26.98 34.27 14.16
N ASP A 5 -27.21 33.04 14.57
CA ASP A 5 -26.33 32.25 15.43
C ASP A 5 -24.98 32.02 14.74
N ARG A 6 -24.01 32.90 15.05
CA ARG A 6 -22.65 32.86 14.47
C ARG A 6 -21.91 31.56 14.75
N ARG A 7 -22.30 30.75 15.75
CA ARG A 7 -21.65 29.46 16.02
C ARG A 7 -21.83 28.47 14.88
N ASN A 8 -23.05 28.35 14.35
CA ASN A 8 -23.34 27.40 13.26
C ASN A 8 -22.60 27.74 11.96
N THR A 9 -22.34 29.01 11.69
CA THR A 9 -21.56 29.41 10.51
C THR A 9 -20.07 29.09 10.63
N LEU A 10 -19.48 29.20 11.83
CA LEU A 10 -18.05 28.95 12.04
C LEU A 10 -17.71 27.45 12.01
N GLU A 11 -18.52 26.61 12.63
CA GLU A 11 -18.34 25.15 12.58
C GLU A 11 -18.47 24.60 11.16
N HIS A 12 -19.40 25.14 10.36
CA HIS A 12 -19.57 24.74 8.97
C HIS A 12 -18.37 25.16 8.09
N THR A 13 -17.78 26.33 8.30
CA THR A 13 -16.60 26.76 7.54
C THR A 13 -15.34 25.98 7.91
N ASP A 14 -15.18 25.63 9.18
CA ASP A 14 -14.00 24.90 9.68
C ASP A 14 -13.98 23.45 9.17
N GLY A 15 -15.14 22.77 9.12
CA GLY A 15 -15.26 21.43 8.56
C GLY A 15 -14.89 21.36 7.07
N VAL A 16 -15.38 22.33 6.27
CA VAL A 16 -15.09 22.40 4.82
C VAL A 16 -13.60 22.66 4.56
N SER A 17 -12.92 23.42 5.44
CA SER A 17 -11.49 23.67 5.34
C SER A 17 -10.65 22.41 5.62
N LYS A 18 -10.98 21.67 6.69
CA LYS A 18 -10.31 20.41 7.06
C LYS A 18 -10.45 19.33 6.00
N ASP A 19 -11.64 19.19 5.41
CA ASP A 19 -11.91 18.23 4.35
C ASP A 19 -11.00 18.46 3.13
N LYS A 20 -10.93 19.71 2.66
CA LYS A 20 -10.09 20.10 1.52
C LYS A 20 -8.61 19.90 1.82
N LEU A 21 -8.17 20.31 3.00
CA LEU A 21 -6.78 20.15 3.43
C LEU A 21 -6.39 18.67 3.49
N CYS A 22 -7.23 17.81 4.08
CA CYS A 22 -7.00 16.38 4.15
C CYS A 22 -6.85 15.77 2.75
N LEU A 23 -7.75 16.12 1.82
CA LEU A 23 -7.69 15.66 0.43
C LEU A 23 -6.39 16.10 -0.27
N ILE A 24 -6.00 17.37 -0.12
CA ILE A 24 -4.75 17.88 -0.70
C ILE A 24 -3.56 17.09 -0.15
N ILE A 25 -3.51 16.87 1.16
CA ILE A 25 -2.42 16.13 1.80
C ILE A 25 -2.34 14.69 1.27
N VAL A 26 -3.45 13.95 1.22
CA VAL A 26 -3.40 12.53 0.82
C VAL A 26 -3.06 12.35 -0.65
N TRP A 27 -3.57 13.21 -1.54
CA TRP A 27 -3.20 13.19 -2.96
C TRP A 27 -1.74 13.58 -3.17
N SER A 28 -1.28 14.64 -2.49
CA SER A 28 0.12 15.08 -2.58
C SER A 28 1.07 14.03 -2.03
N LEU A 29 0.71 13.37 -0.93
CA LEU A 29 1.47 12.28 -0.36
C LEU A 29 1.57 11.11 -1.34
N SER A 30 0.47 10.64 -1.91
CA SER A 30 0.47 9.54 -2.89
C SER A 30 1.31 9.88 -4.12
N ALA A 31 1.20 11.12 -4.65
CA ALA A 31 2.03 11.58 -5.76
C ALA A 31 3.52 11.63 -5.39
N LEU A 32 3.86 12.13 -4.20
CA LEU A 32 5.22 12.19 -3.70
C LEU A 32 5.83 10.80 -3.56
N VAL A 33 5.16 9.86 -2.89
CA VAL A 33 5.72 8.52 -2.67
C VAL A 33 5.81 7.69 -3.96
N ALA A 34 4.90 7.92 -4.92
CA ALA A 34 5.00 7.33 -6.25
C ALA A 34 6.20 7.92 -7.02
N THR A 35 6.43 9.22 -6.90
CA THR A 35 7.59 9.89 -7.51
C THR A 35 8.89 9.38 -6.91
N LEU A 36 8.96 9.22 -5.58
CA LEU A 36 10.14 8.66 -4.90
C LEU A 36 10.42 7.22 -5.35
N ALA A 37 9.38 6.39 -5.49
CA ALA A 37 9.51 5.04 -6.03
C ALA A 37 10.06 5.04 -7.47
N PHE A 38 9.54 5.93 -8.33
CA PHE A 38 10.03 6.07 -9.70
C PHE A 38 11.48 6.56 -9.76
N ILE A 39 11.85 7.55 -8.95
CA ILE A 39 13.24 8.04 -8.85
C ILE A 39 14.18 6.94 -8.34
N ALA A 40 13.76 6.17 -7.34
CA ALA A 40 14.56 5.05 -6.84
C ALA A 40 14.82 3.99 -7.91
N TRP A 41 13.79 3.63 -8.67
CA TRP A 41 13.92 2.75 -9.83
C TRP A 41 14.80 3.35 -10.93
N GLY A 42 14.61 4.62 -11.29
CA GLY A 42 15.42 5.30 -12.29
C GLY A 42 16.90 5.37 -11.91
N ASN A 43 17.20 5.64 -10.64
CA ASN A 43 18.55 5.64 -10.11
C ASN A 43 19.21 4.25 -10.17
N ASP A 44 18.46 3.18 -9.88
CA ASP A 44 18.96 1.79 -10.00
C ASP A 44 19.38 1.46 -11.44
N LEU A 45 18.69 2.06 -12.43
CA LEU A 45 19.03 1.95 -13.85
C LEU A 45 20.02 3.01 -14.33
N SER A 46 20.58 3.84 -13.43
CA SER A 46 21.41 4.99 -13.81
C SER A 46 20.76 5.91 -14.85
N TRP A 47 19.42 5.97 -14.87
CA TRP A 47 18.60 6.68 -15.86
C TRP A 47 18.82 6.26 -17.32
N GLN A 48 19.33 5.06 -17.56
CA GLN A 48 19.56 4.50 -18.89
C GLN A 48 18.42 3.57 -19.30
N PHE A 49 17.54 4.06 -20.17
CA PHE A 49 16.34 3.34 -20.60
C PHE A 49 16.48 2.54 -21.91
N GLY A 50 17.68 2.54 -22.53
CA GLY A 50 17.89 1.97 -23.87
C GLY A 50 17.67 0.46 -23.99
N HIS A 51 17.69 -0.28 -22.87
CA HIS A 51 17.55 -1.74 -22.83
C HIS A 51 16.50 -2.21 -21.82
N LEU A 52 15.43 -1.44 -21.64
CA LEU A 52 14.32 -1.84 -20.76
C LEU A 52 13.72 -3.17 -21.22
N ASN A 53 13.65 -4.12 -20.29
CA ASN A 53 13.00 -5.41 -20.46
C ASN A 53 12.11 -5.72 -19.25
N THR A 54 11.36 -6.82 -19.31
CA THR A 54 10.39 -7.20 -18.29
C THR A 54 11.02 -7.30 -16.89
N TYR A 55 12.23 -7.85 -16.76
CA TYR A 55 12.94 -8.00 -15.49
C TYR A 55 13.34 -6.65 -14.86
N LEU A 56 13.58 -5.63 -15.69
CA LEU A 56 13.90 -4.28 -15.23
C LEU A 56 12.64 -3.46 -14.93
N PHE A 57 11.53 -3.74 -15.61
CA PHE A 57 10.29 -2.97 -15.46
C PHE A 57 9.39 -3.46 -14.33
N PHE A 58 9.25 -4.78 -14.14
CA PHE A 58 8.34 -5.31 -13.12
C PHE A 58 8.63 -4.81 -11.69
N PRO A 59 9.88 -4.54 -11.24
CA PRO A 59 10.14 -4.06 -9.88
C PRO A 59 9.54 -2.68 -9.61
N LEU A 60 9.48 -1.80 -10.63
CA LEU A 60 8.84 -0.49 -10.52
C LEU A 60 7.37 -0.63 -10.10
N LEU A 61 6.66 -1.62 -10.64
CA LEU A 61 5.25 -1.85 -10.32
C LEU A 61 5.07 -2.23 -8.84
N GLY A 62 5.99 -3.04 -8.30
CA GLY A 62 5.98 -3.42 -6.88
C GLY A 62 6.24 -2.24 -5.96
N LEU A 63 7.21 -1.37 -6.32
CA LEU A 63 7.51 -0.14 -5.58
C LEU A 63 6.32 0.82 -5.59
N LEU A 64 5.71 1.07 -6.77
CA LEU A 64 4.54 1.93 -6.90
C LEU A 64 3.34 1.38 -6.12
N ALA A 65 3.08 0.07 -6.22
CA ALA A 65 1.99 -0.57 -5.49
C ALA A 65 2.16 -0.38 -3.98
N PHE A 66 3.31 -0.76 -3.43
CA PHE A 66 3.58 -0.64 -2.00
C PHE A 66 3.48 0.81 -1.53
N SER A 67 4.09 1.76 -2.25
CA SER A 67 4.07 3.18 -1.89
C SER A 67 2.64 3.74 -1.82
N VAL A 68 1.79 3.41 -2.80
CA VAL A 68 0.39 3.87 -2.79
C VAL A 68 -0.40 3.17 -1.69
N MET A 69 -0.22 1.86 -1.49
CA MET A 69 -0.87 1.13 -0.39
C MET A 69 -0.47 1.67 0.98
N TRP A 70 0.82 1.96 1.19
CA TRP A 70 1.31 2.61 2.41
C TRP A 70 0.63 3.98 2.61
N SER A 71 0.47 4.76 1.54
CA SER A 71 -0.23 6.05 1.62
C SER A 71 -1.70 5.91 2.02
N HIS A 72 -2.37 4.78 1.71
CA HIS A 72 -3.75 4.51 2.19
C HIS A 72 -3.83 4.38 3.70
N TYR A 73 -2.82 3.78 4.35
CA TYR A 73 -2.74 3.66 5.81
C TYR A 73 -2.54 5.03 6.46
N VAL A 74 -1.66 5.85 5.88
CA VAL A 74 -1.45 7.22 6.34
C VAL A 74 -2.72 8.05 6.17
N ALA A 75 -3.37 7.98 5.00
CA ALA A 75 -4.63 8.66 4.72
C ALA A 75 -5.73 8.26 5.70
N GLY A 76 -5.85 6.97 6.02
CA GLY A 76 -6.82 6.47 6.98
C GLY A 76 -6.60 7.03 8.37
N THR A 77 -5.34 7.10 8.82
CA THR A 77 -4.96 7.67 10.11
C THR A 77 -5.16 9.19 10.15
N LEU A 78 -4.71 9.89 9.11
CA LEU A 78 -4.84 11.35 9.01
C LEU A 78 -6.30 11.78 9.04
N ARG A 79 -7.16 11.08 8.28
CA ARG A 79 -8.61 11.30 8.29
C ARG A 79 -9.18 11.20 9.71
N GLU A 80 -8.79 10.18 10.47
CA GLU A 80 -9.24 10.04 11.86
C GLU A 80 -8.72 11.15 12.77
N LEU A 81 -7.47 11.60 12.58
CA LEU A 81 -6.87 12.65 13.40
C LEU A 81 -7.48 14.03 13.11
N MET A 82 -7.91 14.27 11.87
CA MET A 82 -8.54 15.51 11.44
C MET A 82 -10.06 15.50 11.62
N ASP A 83 -10.64 14.39 12.09
CA ASP A 83 -12.09 14.17 12.21
C ASP A 83 -12.85 14.38 10.89
N VAL A 84 -12.26 13.90 9.79
CA VAL A 84 -12.82 14.01 8.44
C VAL A 84 -13.73 12.82 8.15
N ASP A 85 -14.90 13.10 7.59
CA ASP A 85 -15.86 12.07 7.23
C ASP A 85 -15.29 11.10 6.17
N GLN A 86 -15.59 9.81 6.30
CA GLN A 86 -15.06 8.79 5.41
C GLN A 86 -15.49 8.99 3.95
N THR A 87 -16.67 9.56 3.71
CA THR A 87 -17.18 9.76 2.35
C THR A 87 -16.29 10.70 1.53
N ARG A 88 -15.56 11.61 2.19
CA ARG A 88 -14.66 12.57 1.52
C ARG A 88 -13.52 11.89 0.77
N LEU A 89 -12.97 10.80 1.30
CA LEU A 89 -11.87 10.06 0.68
C LEU A 89 -12.34 8.93 -0.26
N THR A 90 -13.64 8.79 -0.50
CA THR A 90 -14.19 7.70 -1.34
C THR A 90 -13.54 7.65 -2.72
N ASN A 91 -13.47 8.80 -3.40
CA ASN A 91 -12.87 8.88 -4.74
C ASN A 91 -11.37 8.61 -4.71
N TYR A 92 -10.68 9.11 -3.69
CA TYR A 92 -9.26 8.85 -3.48
C TYR A 92 -9.00 7.34 -3.39
N TYR A 93 -9.65 6.64 -2.46
CA TYR A 93 -9.50 5.19 -2.29
C TYR A 93 -9.96 4.40 -3.51
N ARG A 94 -11.01 4.85 -4.21
CA ARG A 94 -11.50 4.19 -5.42
C ARG A 94 -10.46 4.21 -6.54
N TYR A 95 -9.96 5.38 -6.91
CA TYR A 95 -9.03 5.50 -8.04
C TYR A 95 -7.67 4.88 -7.72
N THR A 96 -7.12 5.19 -6.55
CA THR A 96 -5.84 4.62 -6.14
C THR A 96 -5.95 3.14 -5.82
N GLY A 97 -7.11 2.64 -5.39
CA GLY A 97 -7.40 1.21 -5.24
C GLY A 97 -7.34 0.45 -6.56
N TYR A 98 -7.97 0.97 -7.63
CA TYR A 98 -7.84 0.37 -8.97
C TYR A 98 -6.41 0.39 -9.50
N ALA A 99 -5.69 1.49 -9.26
CA ALA A 99 -4.27 1.58 -9.61
C ALA A 99 -3.45 0.52 -8.87
N VAL A 100 -3.60 0.42 -7.54
CA VAL A 100 -2.94 -0.60 -6.71
C VAL A 100 -3.26 -2.00 -7.20
N LEU A 101 -4.54 -2.33 -7.41
CA LEU A 101 -4.96 -3.65 -7.89
C LEU A 101 -4.27 -4.02 -9.20
N THR A 102 -4.23 -3.07 -10.14
CA THR A 102 -3.55 -3.25 -11.43
C THR A 102 -2.06 -3.51 -11.22
N LEU A 103 -1.40 -2.70 -10.38
CA LEU A 103 0.02 -2.82 -10.11
C LEU A 103 0.39 -4.13 -9.39
N ILE A 104 -0.37 -4.56 -8.37
CA ILE A 104 -0.09 -5.80 -7.64
C ILE A 104 -0.37 -7.05 -8.47
N CYS A 105 -1.28 -7.00 -9.45
CA CYS A 105 -1.51 -8.10 -10.39
C CYS A 105 -0.42 -8.14 -11.46
N LEU A 106 -0.08 -6.99 -12.05
CA LEU A 106 0.93 -6.90 -13.10
C LEU A 106 2.34 -7.20 -12.58
N HIS A 107 2.68 -6.79 -11.36
CA HIS A 107 4.01 -6.97 -10.79
C HIS A 107 4.50 -8.44 -10.84
N PRO A 108 3.86 -9.40 -10.15
CA PRO A 108 4.23 -10.81 -10.27
C PRO A 108 3.78 -11.41 -11.61
N GLY A 109 2.69 -10.92 -12.21
CA GLY A 109 2.19 -11.43 -13.49
C GLY A 109 3.21 -11.30 -14.62
N LEU A 110 3.89 -10.16 -14.72
CA LEU A 110 4.96 -9.93 -15.69
C LEU A 110 6.16 -10.84 -15.43
N LEU A 111 6.55 -11.03 -14.17
CA LEU A 111 7.65 -11.93 -13.82
C LEU A 111 7.31 -13.38 -14.19
N ILE A 112 6.12 -13.87 -13.83
CA ILE A 112 5.65 -15.22 -14.18
C ILE A 112 5.64 -15.42 -15.69
N TYR A 113 5.07 -14.46 -16.43
CA TYR A 113 5.01 -14.53 -17.89
C TYR A 113 6.39 -14.61 -18.51
N GLN A 114 7.33 -13.77 -18.05
CA GLN A 114 8.70 -13.77 -18.56
C GLN A 114 9.43 -15.07 -18.25
N LEU A 115 9.37 -15.55 -17.00
CA LEU A 115 9.98 -16.82 -16.59
C LEU A 115 9.42 -18.02 -17.36
N PHE A 116 8.10 -18.03 -17.61
CA PHE A 116 7.47 -19.06 -18.41
C PHE A 116 7.99 -19.02 -19.86
N ARG A 117 8.07 -17.84 -20.46
CA ARG A 117 8.62 -17.63 -21.80
C ARG A 117 10.08 -18.04 -21.94
N ASP A 118 10.86 -17.85 -20.88
CA ASP A 118 12.28 -18.21 -20.83
C ASP A 118 12.50 -19.70 -20.50
N GLY A 119 11.43 -20.50 -20.40
CA GLY A 119 11.49 -21.94 -20.17
C GLY A 119 11.69 -22.36 -18.71
N ALA A 120 11.58 -21.43 -17.76
CA ALA A 120 11.72 -21.72 -16.33
C ALA A 120 10.48 -22.42 -15.73
N GLY A 121 9.36 -22.44 -16.45
CA GLY A 121 8.09 -23.04 -16.02
C GLY A 121 7.26 -22.11 -15.13
N LEU A 122 6.29 -22.69 -14.41
CA LEU A 122 5.41 -21.97 -13.50
C LEU A 122 5.93 -22.00 -12.04
N PRO A 123 5.52 -21.03 -11.20
CA PRO A 123 5.80 -21.08 -9.77
C PRO A 123 5.22 -22.35 -9.11
N PRO A 124 5.79 -22.84 -7.99
CA PRO A 124 6.85 -22.19 -7.20
C PRO A 124 8.28 -22.43 -7.73
N LEU A 125 8.49 -23.45 -8.55
CA LEU A 125 9.85 -23.83 -9.01
C LEU A 125 10.53 -22.70 -9.80
N SER A 126 9.81 -21.96 -10.64
CA SER A 126 10.40 -20.86 -11.42
C SER A 126 10.90 -19.72 -10.54
N TYR A 127 10.27 -19.48 -9.38
CA TYR A 127 10.73 -18.46 -8.43
C TYR A 127 12.02 -18.86 -7.73
N GLU A 128 12.14 -20.11 -7.29
CA GLU A 128 13.36 -20.62 -6.63
C GLU A 128 14.59 -20.52 -7.52
N ARG A 129 14.40 -20.63 -8.85
CA ARG A 129 15.46 -20.46 -9.84
C ARG A 129 15.80 -18.99 -10.11
N TYR A 130 14.82 -18.10 -9.95
CA TYR A 130 14.98 -16.67 -10.22
C TYR A 130 15.67 -15.93 -9.06
N VAL A 131 15.30 -16.25 -7.82
CA VAL A 131 15.90 -15.60 -6.64
C VAL A 131 17.11 -16.36 -6.12
N ALA A 132 17.93 -15.70 -5.30
CA ALA A 132 19.08 -16.35 -4.67
C ALA A 132 18.65 -17.56 -3.81
N PRO A 133 19.49 -18.60 -3.69
CA PRO A 133 19.18 -19.81 -2.91
C PRO A 133 18.70 -19.46 -1.49
N GLY A 134 17.63 -20.13 -1.06
CA GLY A 134 17.01 -19.91 0.26
C GLY A 134 16.06 -18.71 0.35
N LEU A 135 15.88 -17.91 -0.71
CA LEU A 135 14.92 -16.79 -0.73
C LEU A 135 13.58 -17.13 -1.39
N GLY A 136 13.40 -18.34 -1.92
CA GLY A 136 12.16 -18.78 -2.57
C GLY A 136 10.92 -18.57 -1.70
N TRP A 137 10.99 -18.88 -0.41
CA TRP A 137 9.86 -18.66 0.52
C TRP A 137 9.45 -17.18 0.65
N ILE A 138 10.36 -16.22 0.40
CA ILE A 138 10.05 -14.78 0.42
C ILE A 138 9.18 -14.41 -0.79
N THR A 139 9.37 -15.07 -1.93
CA THR A 139 8.48 -14.90 -3.11
C THR A 139 7.09 -15.49 -2.84
N LEU A 140 7.01 -16.61 -2.12
CA LEU A 140 5.74 -17.20 -1.69
C LEU A 140 5.01 -16.30 -0.71
N LEU A 141 5.73 -15.60 0.17
CA LEU A 141 5.16 -14.59 1.06
C LEU A 141 4.48 -13.46 0.28
N GLY A 142 5.09 -13.00 -0.82
CA GLY A 142 4.48 -12.03 -1.73
C GLY A 142 3.21 -12.58 -2.41
N THR A 143 3.23 -13.85 -2.82
CA THR A 143 2.08 -14.53 -3.43
C THR A 143 0.92 -14.67 -2.44
N ALA A 144 1.19 -15.10 -1.21
CA ALA A 144 0.19 -15.18 -0.15
C ALA A 144 -0.43 -13.81 0.15
N SER A 145 0.40 -12.76 0.19
CA SER A 145 -0.07 -11.37 0.39
C SER A 145 -0.96 -10.90 -0.75
N LEU A 146 -0.61 -11.21 -2.01
CA LEU A 146 -1.45 -10.92 -3.17
C LEU A 146 -2.83 -11.58 -3.04
N LEU A 147 -2.89 -12.86 -2.66
CA LEU A 147 -4.17 -13.56 -2.48
C LEU A 147 -5.03 -12.92 -1.39
N ILE A 148 -4.42 -12.45 -0.30
CA ILE A 148 -5.12 -11.70 0.75
C ILE A 148 -5.67 -10.39 0.19
N PHE A 149 -4.87 -9.59 -0.53
CA PHE A 149 -5.35 -8.34 -1.12
C PHE A 149 -6.45 -8.55 -2.16
N LEU A 150 -6.36 -9.60 -2.98
CA LEU A 150 -7.43 -9.99 -3.90
C LEU A 150 -8.69 -10.42 -3.15
N ALA A 151 -8.55 -11.11 -2.01
CA ALA A 151 -9.69 -11.49 -1.19
C ALA A 151 -10.48 -10.25 -0.72
N PHE A 152 -9.82 -9.12 -0.42
CA PHE A 152 -10.51 -7.88 -0.05
C PHE A 152 -11.43 -7.33 -1.14
N GLU A 153 -11.13 -7.54 -2.42
CA GLU A 153 -12.00 -7.07 -3.52
C GLU A 153 -13.38 -7.75 -3.47
N PHE A 154 -13.46 -8.96 -2.89
CA PHE A 154 -14.72 -9.67 -2.71
C PHE A 154 -15.54 -9.19 -1.50
N ARG A 155 -15.14 -8.09 -0.85
CA ARG A 155 -15.86 -7.51 0.30
C ARG A 155 -17.34 -7.28 0.02
N ARG A 156 -17.69 -6.83 -1.18
CA ARG A 156 -19.09 -6.55 -1.53
C ARG A 156 -19.98 -7.79 -1.40
N ILE A 157 -19.41 -8.97 -1.62
CA ILE A 157 -20.13 -10.25 -1.62
C ILE A 157 -20.09 -10.87 -0.22
N TYR A 158 -18.90 -10.91 0.39
CA TYR A 158 -18.69 -11.73 1.59
C TYR A 158 -18.62 -10.96 2.92
N ALA A 159 -18.76 -9.62 2.93
CA ALA A 159 -18.64 -8.81 4.15
C ALA A 159 -19.60 -9.19 5.29
N LYS A 160 -20.71 -9.86 4.98
CA LYS A 160 -21.72 -10.27 5.97
C LYS A 160 -21.38 -11.59 6.66
N HIS A 161 -20.41 -12.35 6.15
CA HIS A 161 -20.07 -13.64 6.75
C HIS A 161 -19.28 -13.47 8.05
N SER A 162 -19.54 -14.36 9.01
CA SER A 162 -18.93 -14.31 10.34
C SER A 162 -17.40 -14.38 10.29
N TRP A 163 -16.81 -15.06 9.31
CA TRP A 163 -15.35 -15.17 9.15
C TRP A 163 -14.71 -13.94 8.49
N TRP A 164 -15.49 -13.01 7.93
CA TRP A 164 -14.95 -11.89 7.16
C TRP A 164 -14.07 -10.95 7.99
N HIS A 165 -14.27 -10.87 9.30
CA HIS A 165 -13.46 -10.02 10.19
C HIS A 165 -11.97 -10.37 10.17
N PHE A 166 -11.59 -11.61 9.81
CA PHE A 166 -10.20 -12.01 9.66
C PHE A 166 -9.52 -11.42 8.42
N VAL A 167 -10.27 -11.09 7.36
CA VAL A 167 -9.70 -10.57 6.10
C VAL A 167 -9.07 -9.19 6.30
N PRO A 168 -9.76 -8.18 6.91
CA PRO A 168 -9.16 -6.94 7.37
C PRO A 168 -7.83 -7.10 8.10
N GLU A 169 -7.78 -8.00 9.08
CA GLU A 169 -6.61 -8.23 9.92
C GLU A 169 -5.48 -8.90 9.12
N ALA A 170 -5.82 -9.88 8.28
CA ALA A 170 -4.88 -10.51 7.36
C ALA A 170 -4.27 -9.48 6.38
N GLY A 171 -5.02 -8.46 5.96
CA GLY A 171 -4.52 -7.36 5.15
C GLY A 171 -3.41 -6.55 5.82
N ASP A 172 -3.56 -6.25 7.11
CA ASP A 172 -2.53 -5.56 7.90
C ASP A 172 -1.25 -6.41 7.98
N PHE A 173 -1.38 -7.73 8.18
CA PHE A 173 -0.24 -8.64 8.13
C PHE A 173 0.37 -8.77 6.73
N ALA A 174 -0.45 -8.82 5.68
CA ALA A 174 -0.02 -8.85 4.30
C ALA A 174 0.79 -7.61 3.94
N MET A 175 0.41 -6.42 4.45
CA MET A 175 1.16 -5.19 4.28
C MET A 175 2.57 -5.25 4.90
N LEU A 176 2.69 -5.79 6.11
CA LEU A 176 4.00 -6.01 6.75
C LEU A 176 4.82 -7.08 6.01
N ALA A 177 4.15 -8.11 5.51
CA ALA A 177 4.77 -9.17 4.73
C ALA A 177 5.34 -8.66 3.40
N ILE A 178 4.61 -7.81 2.66
CA ILE A 178 5.12 -7.21 1.41
C ILE A 178 6.22 -6.16 1.68
N PHE A 179 6.17 -5.46 2.82
CA PHE A 179 7.26 -4.59 3.25
C PHE A 179 8.56 -5.40 3.42
N TYR A 180 8.49 -6.53 4.13
CA TYR A 180 9.62 -7.44 4.32
C TYR A 180 10.07 -8.09 3.01
N HIS A 181 9.12 -8.51 2.16
CA HIS A 181 9.39 -9.03 0.82
C HIS A 181 10.22 -8.03 0.00
N GLY A 182 9.78 -6.77 -0.04
CA GLY A 182 10.51 -5.69 -0.72
C GLY A 182 11.91 -5.52 -0.13
N LEU A 183 12.04 -5.44 1.19
CA LEU A 183 13.34 -5.29 1.87
C LEU A 183 14.34 -6.40 1.52
N ARG A 184 13.86 -7.63 1.31
CA ARG A 184 14.72 -8.79 1.04
C ARG A 184 15.02 -8.98 -0.44
N LEU A 185 14.10 -8.66 -1.34
CA LEU A 185 14.21 -8.96 -2.77
C LEU A 185 14.44 -7.73 -3.67
N GLY A 186 14.14 -6.52 -3.20
CA GLY A 186 14.28 -5.29 -3.99
C GLY A 186 15.75 -4.91 -4.22
N SER A 187 16.20 -4.89 -5.47
CA SER A 187 17.54 -4.42 -5.85
C SER A 187 17.75 -2.95 -5.46
N GLN A 188 16.70 -2.14 -5.57
CA GLN A 188 16.73 -0.71 -5.26
C GLN A 188 17.07 -0.46 -3.78
N LEU A 189 16.72 -1.40 -2.89
CA LEU A 189 17.02 -1.31 -1.45
C LEU A 189 18.41 -1.85 -1.10
N ARG A 190 19.16 -2.35 -2.08
CA ARG A 190 20.57 -2.76 -1.91
C ARG A 190 21.52 -1.73 -2.49
N HIS A 191 21.13 -1.06 -3.58
CA HIS A 191 22.00 -0.14 -4.32
C HIS A 191 21.70 1.35 -4.05
N ALA A 192 20.42 1.74 -3.93
CA ALA A 192 20.06 3.14 -3.67
C ALA A 192 20.01 3.40 -2.16
N GLY A 193 21.16 3.70 -1.56
CA GLY A 193 21.32 3.84 -0.10
C GLY A 193 20.34 4.81 0.59
N TRP A 194 19.91 5.88 -0.10
CA TRP A 194 18.92 6.82 0.46
C TRP A 194 17.51 6.24 0.53
N PHE A 195 17.14 5.38 -0.43
CA PHE A 195 15.79 4.83 -0.52
C PHE A 195 15.55 3.77 0.57
N VAL A 196 16.61 3.14 1.07
CA VAL A 196 16.57 2.27 2.26
C VAL A 196 16.06 3.02 3.48
N THR A 197 16.52 4.26 3.70
CA THR A 197 16.05 5.10 4.81
C THR A 197 14.56 5.43 4.65
N VAL A 198 14.12 5.76 3.44
CA VAL A 198 12.70 6.01 3.13
C VAL A 198 11.86 4.74 3.35
N TRP A 199 12.38 3.58 2.95
CA TRP A 199 11.72 2.30 3.17
C TRP A 199 11.56 2.01 4.66
N TRP A 200 12.62 2.19 5.47
CA TRP A 200 12.53 2.05 6.92
C TRP A 200 11.52 3.03 7.53
N PHE A 201 11.49 4.27 7.07
CA PHE A 201 10.45 5.22 7.46
C PHE A 201 9.05 4.68 7.15
N TYR A 202 8.82 4.11 5.96
CA TYR A 202 7.55 3.47 5.63
C TYR A 202 7.22 2.32 6.57
N GLY A 203 8.17 1.43 6.86
CA GLY A 203 7.97 0.29 7.76
C GLY A 203 7.64 0.70 9.20
N ILE A 204 8.39 1.66 9.75
CA ILE A 204 8.17 2.16 11.11
C ILE A 204 6.81 2.84 11.23
N THR A 205 6.49 3.74 10.31
CA THR A 205 5.21 4.46 10.31
C THR A 205 4.03 3.51 10.12
N LEU A 206 4.13 2.54 9.23
CA LEU A 206 3.12 1.49 9.03
C LEU A 206 2.89 0.71 10.32
N THR A 207 3.96 0.30 11.00
CA THR A 207 3.89 -0.43 12.27
C THR A 207 3.19 0.39 13.35
N VAL A 208 3.53 1.68 13.47
CA VAL A 208 2.90 2.59 14.43
C VAL A 208 1.40 2.77 14.13
N ILE A 209 1.03 2.93 12.85
CA ILE A 209 -0.37 3.08 12.43
C ILE A 209 -1.17 1.82 12.79
N ILE A 210 -0.66 0.64 12.46
CA ILE A 210 -1.30 -0.64 12.78
C ILE A 210 -1.43 -0.79 14.30
N ALA A 211 -0.34 -0.58 15.06
CA ALA A 211 -0.36 -0.68 16.51
C ALA A 211 -1.41 0.26 17.15
N ARG A 212 -1.48 1.51 16.71
CA ARG A 212 -2.50 2.49 17.15
C ARG A 212 -3.92 2.00 16.84
N SER A 213 -4.16 1.49 15.63
CA SER A 213 -5.46 0.95 15.21
C SER A 213 -5.92 -0.18 16.13
N TYR A 214 -5.04 -1.13 16.42
CA TYR A 214 -5.35 -2.25 17.32
C TYR A 214 -5.51 -1.82 18.78
N ALA A 215 -4.69 -0.89 19.28
CA ALA A 215 -4.84 -0.34 20.63
C ALA A 215 -6.21 0.33 20.83
N LYS A 216 -6.66 1.12 19.84
CA LYS A 216 -7.99 1.76 19.84
C LYS A 216 -9.12 0.73 19.81
N LYS A 217 -9.03 -0.29 18.96
CA LYS A 217 -10.00 -1.41 18.91
C LYS A 217 -10.11 -2.12 20.26
N TYR A 218 -8.98 -2.38 20.92
CA TYR A 218 -8.92 -3.02 22.22
C TYR A 218 -9.56 -2.16 23.32
N ALA A 219 -9.22 -0.87 23.39
CA ALA A 219 -9.80 0.08 24.35
C ALA A 219 -11.33 0.17 24.21
N ASN A 220 -11.83 0.27 22.98
CA ASN A 220 -13.27 0.33 22.70
C ASN A 220 -14.00 -0.96 23.11
N LYS A 221 -13.38 -2.12 22.92
CA LYS A 221 -13.94 -3.41 23.36
C LYS A 221 -14.01 -3.51 24.88
N LYS A 222 -12.99 -3.01 25.58
CA LYS A 222 -12.96 -2.97 27.05
C LYS A 222 -14.05 -2.07 27.62
N ALA A 223 -14.30 -0.90 27.01
CA ALA A 223 -15.34 0.03 27.46
C ALA A 223 -16.78 -0.47 27.26
N ARG A 224 -17.00 -1.52 26.46
CA ARG A 224 -18.32 -2.14 26.20
C ARG A 224 -18.60 -3.37 27.06
N ARG A 225 -17.64 -3.78 27.89
CA ARG A 225 -17.77 -4.89 28.85
C ARG A 225 -18.02 -4.32 30.22
#